data_AF-A0ABD1HU08-F1
#
_entry.id   AF-A0ABD1HU08-F1
#
_cell.length_a   1.000
_cell.length_b   1.000
_cell.length_c   1.000
_cell.angle_alpha   90.00
_cell.angle_beta   90.00
_cell.angle_gamma   90.00
#
_symmetry.space_group_name_H-M   'P 1'
#
loop_
_entity.id
_entity.type
_entity.pdbx_description
1 polymer ?
#
loop_
_entity_poly.entity_id
_entity_poly.type
_entity_poly.pdbx_seq_one_letter_code
_entity_poly.pdbx_strand_id
1 'polypeptide(L)'
;MSSDDALMEFLANLHAETNSRLEMISSRIGYEFDLGKERHDVFDKLGTVEGLTLDERYDLCDILGDKSQRLEVFMGMPSNTRLGYLKRLMKKNN
;
A
#
# COMPACT_ATOMS: atom_id res chain seq x y z
N MET A 1 -41.89 -19.56 -14.97
CA MET A 1 -40.75 -20.13 -14.22
C MET A 1 -41.30 -20.68 -12.91
N SER A 2 -40.83 -21.85 -12.48
CA SER A 2 -41.25 -22.41 -11.19
C SER A 2 -40.74 -21.52 -10.04
N SER A 3 -41.41 -21.56 -8.89
CA SER A 3 -40.91 -20.90 -7.67
C SER A 3 -39.50 -21.41 -7.29
N ASP A 4 -39.22 -22.68 -7.59
CA ASP A 4 -37.90 -23.29 -7.34
C ASP A 4 -36.83 -22.73 -8.29
N ASP A 5 -37.18 -22.47 -9.55
CA ASP A 5 -36.26 -21.86 -10.52
C ASP A 5 -35.87 -20.45 -10.08
N ALA A 6 -36.85 -19.66 -9.62
CA ALA A 6 -36.62 -18.32 -9.12
C ALA A 6 -35.79 -18.31 -7.83
N LEU A 7 -36.01 -19.28 -6.94
CA LEU A 7 -35.21 -19.46 -5.72
C LEU A 7 -33.77 -19.86 -6.05
N MET A 8 -33.57 -20.80 -6.98
CA MET A 8 -32.24 -21.24 -7.42
C MET A 8 -31.48 -20.10 -8.09
N GLU A 9 -32.14 -19.31 -8.93
CA GLU A 9 -31.55 -18.12 -9.54
C GLU A 9 -31.16 -17.07 -8.49
N PHE A 10 -32.03 -16.81 -7.52
CA PHE A 10 -31.73 -15.91 -6.41
C PHE A 10 -30.52 -16.39 -5.60
N LEU A 11 -30.44 -17.67 -5.26
CA LEU A 11 -29.33 -18.25 -4.51
C LEU A 11 -28.01 -18.20 -5.31
N ALA A 12 -28.07 -18.48 -6.62
CA ALA A 12 -26.90 -18.38 -7.50
C ALA A 12 -26.36 -16.94 -7.56
N ASN A 13 -27.26 -15.95 -7.70
CA ASN A 13 -26.90 -14.54 -7.71
C ASN A 13 -26.34 -14.09 -6.35
N LEU A 14 -26.99 -14.47 -5.25
CA LEU A 14 -26.53 -14.18 -3.88
C LEU A 14 -25.12 -14.74 -3.64
N HIS A 15 -24.88 -15.98 -4.06
CA HIS A 15 -23.58 -16.63 -3.95
C HIS A 15 -22.51 -15.89 -4.76
N ALA A 16 -22.81 -15.57 -6.03
CA ALA A 16 -21.88 -14.86 -6.91
C ALA A 16 -21.51 -13.46 -6.37
N GLU A 17 -22.50 -12.70 -5.92
CA GLU A 17 -22.28 -11.35 -5.38
C GLU A 17 -21.51 -11.39 -4.06
N THR A 18 -21.85 -12.34 -3.17
CA THR A 18 -21.13 -12.52 -1.90
C THR A 18 -19.67 -12.87 -2.15
N ASN A 19 -19.40 -13.81 -3.05
CA ASN A 19 -18.03 -14.24 -3.34
C ASN A 19 -17.22 -13.11 -3.99
N SER A 20 -17.82 -12.34 -4.89
CA SER A 20 -17.19 -11.14 -5.49
C SER A 20 -16.79 -10.11 -4.43
N ARG A 21 -17.66 -9.86 -3.45
CA ARG A 21 -17.36 -8.95 -2.33
C ARG A 21 -16.27 -9.50 -1.41
N LEU A 22 -16.25 -10.81 -1.14
CA LEU A 22 -15.20 -11.44 -0.35
C LEU A 22 -13.84 -11.35 -1.04
N GLU A 23 -13.76 -11.56 -2.35
CA GLU A 23 -12.52 -11.40 -3.13
C GLU A 23 -12.01 -9.96 -3.10
N MET A 24 -12.91 -8.97 -3.21
CA MET A 24 -12.55 -7.55 -3.08
C MET A 24 -11.96 -7.25 -1.69
N ILE A 25 -12.59 -7.74 -0.62
CA ILE A 25 -12.12 -7.54 0.76
C ILE A 25 -10.77 -8.24 0.97
N SER A 26 -10.64 -9.49 0.52
CA SER A 26 -9.39 -10.26 0.59
C SER A 26 -8.24 -9.52 -0.08
N SER A 27 -8.46 -9.03 -1.31
CA SER A 27 -7.49 -8.23 -2.05
C SER A 27 -7.11 -6.94 -1.31
N ARG A 28 -8.09 -6.25 -0.70
CA ARG A 28 -7.84 -5.02 0.07
C ARG A 28 -7.02 -5.29 1.33
N ILE A 29 -7.35 -6.35 2.08
CA ILE A 29 -6.63 -6.75 3.29
C ILE A 29 -5.19 -7.16 2.93
N GLY A 30 -5.00 -7.94 1.86
CA GLY A 30 -3.68 -8.31 1.38
C GLY A 30 -2.82 -7.09 1.05
N TYR A 31 -3.39 -6.13 0.32
CA TYR A 31 -2.71 -4.88 0.01
C TYR A 31 -2.33 -4.05 1.25
N GLU A 32 -3.26 -3.89 2.21
CA GLU A 32 -2.97 -3.17 3.45
C GLU A 32 -1.93 -3.89 4.33
N PHE A 33 -1.93 -5.22 4.32
CA PHE A 33 -0.94 -6.05 4.99
C PHE A 33 0.45 -5.87 4.37
N ASP A 34 0.55 -5.93 3.03
CA ASP A 34 1.80 -5.70 2.30
C ASP A 34 2.36 -4.30 2.56
N LEU A 35 1.50 -3.27 2.53
CA LEU A 35 1.89 -1.91 2.93
C LEU A 35 2.36 -1.82 4.39
N GLY A 36 1.73 -2.57 5.29
CA GLY A 36 2.15 -2.69 6.68
C GLY A 36 3.58 -3.25 6.79
N LYS A 37 3.87 -4.31 6.05
CA LYS A 37 5.21 -4.90 5.98
C LYS A 37 6.24 -3.92 5.41
N GLU A 38 5.92 -3.25 4.31
CA GLU A 38 6.82 -2.26 3.71
C GLU A 38 7.10 -1.08 4.67
N ARG A 39 6.13 -0.68 5.51
CA ARG A 39 6.37 0.32 6.57
C ARG A 39 7.41 -0.12 7.60
N HIS A 40 7.43 -1.40 7.97
CA HIS A 40 8.45 -1.93 8.86
C HIS A 40 9.85 -1.95 8.21
N ASP A 41 9.89 -2.10 6.89
CA ASP A 41 11.11 -2.19 6.10
C ASP A 41 11.62 -0.82 5.59
N VAL A 42 10.93 0.30 5.87
CA VAL A 42 11.26 1.64 5.35
C VAL A 42 12.72 2.00 5.60
N PHE A 43 13.20 1.75 6.83
CA PHE A 43 14.57 2.11 7.22
C PHE A 43 15.62 1.39 6.36
N ASP A 44 15.42 0.09 6.11
CA ASP A 44 16.33 -0.70 5.27
C ASP A 44 16.31 -0.24 3.82
N LYS A 45 15.14 0.16 3.30
CA LYS A 45 14.98 0.68 1.94
C LYS A 45 15.64 2.05 1.78
N LEU A 46 15.49 2.94 2.76
CA LEU A 46 16.26 4.19 2.83
C LEU A 46 17.77 3.92 2.94
N GLY A 47 18.13 2.80 3.56
CA GLY A 47 19.47 2.23 3.62
C GLY A 47 20.18 2.13 2.26
N THR A 48 19.41 1.76 1.23
CA THR A 48 19.90 1.55 -0.14
C THR A 48 20.06 2.83 -0.96
N VAL A 49 19.58 3.97 -0.45
CA VAL A 49 19.69 5.25 -1.15
C VAL A 49 20.99 5.93 -0.75
N GLU A 50 21.92 6.03 -1.70
CA GLU A 50 23.17 6.77 -1.54
C GLU A 50 22.89 8.28 -1.38
N GLY A 51 23.68 8.96 -0.53
CA GLY A 51 23.57 10.41 -0.31
C GLY A 51 22.60 10.84 0.80
N LEU A 52 22.02 9.89 1.53
CA LEU A 52 21.30 10.15 2.79
C LEU A 52 22.24 9.97 3.99
N THR A 53 22.18 10.91 4.93
CA THR A 53 22.79 10.72 6.25
C THR A 53 21.91 9.84 7.14
N LEU A 54 22.43 9.38 8.27
CA LEU A 54 21.66 8.57 9.21
C LEU A 54 20.49 9.36 9.82
N ASP A 55 20.72 10.62 10.21
CA ASP A 55 19.67 11.49 10.75
C ASP A 55 18.55 11.71 9.73
N GLU A 56 18.90 11.96 8.46
CA GLU A 56 17.90 12.12 7.40
C GLU A 56 17.04 10.85 7.22
N ARG A 57 17.60 9.66 7.46
CA ARG A 57 16.84 8.42 7.40
C ARG A 57 15.85 8.29 8.55
N TYR A 58 16.18 8.78 9.75
CA TYR A 58 15.24 8.81 10.87
C TYR A 58 14.06 9.74 10.58
N ASP A 59 14.33 10.97 10.16
CA ASP A 59 13.28 11.94 9.79
C ASP A 59 12.38 11.39 8.68
N LEU A 60 12.98 10.73 7.68
CA LEU A 60 12.23 10.14 6.57
C LEU A 60 11.41 8.92 6.99
N CYS A 61 11.84 8.16 8.00
CA CYS A 61 11.02 7.08 8.56
C CYS A 61 9.74 7.63 9.16
N ASP A 62 9.82 8.72 9.92
CA ASP A 62 8.65 9.37 10.51
C ASP A 62 7.72 9.91 9.41
N ILE A 63 8.29 10.59 8.41
CA ILE A 63 7.55 11.19 7.28
C ILE A 63 6.84 10.15 6.41
N LEU A 64 7.51 9.03 6.10
CA LEU A 64 7.00 7.97 5.22
C LEU A 64 6.11 6.99 5.98
N GLY A 65 6.39 6.76 7.27
CA GLY A 65 5.58 5.92 8.15
C GLY A 65 4.20 6.51 8.43
N ASP A 66 4.12 7.84 8.60
CA ASP A 66 2.86 8.57 8.83
C ASP A 66 1.93 8.57 7.60
N LYS A 67 2.48 8.49 6.38
CA LYS A 67 1.71 8.63 5.13
C LYS A 67 2.04 7.53 4.12
N SER A 68 1.23 6.47 4.12
CA SER A 68 1.38 5.30 3.23
C SER A 68 1.49 5.68 1.76
N GLN A 69 0.75 6.69 1.29
CA GLN A 69 0.82 7.17 -0.10
C GLN A 69 2.20 7.70 -0.49
N ARG A 70 2.94 8.32 0.43
CA ARG A 70 4.31 8.80 0.16
C ARG A 70 5.28 7.64 0.06
N LEU A 71 5.08 6.61 0.88
CA LEU A 71 5.82 5.37 0.83
C LEU A 71 5.57 4.63 -0.49
N GLU A 72 4.31 4.49 -0.91
CA GLU A 72 3.94 3.89 -2.20
C GLU A 72 4.63 4.58 -3.38
N VAL A 73 4.61 5.92 -3.39
CA VAL A 73 5.28 6.71 -4.42
C VAL A 73 6.79 6.48 -4.40
N PHE A 74 7.42 6.45 -3.22
CA PHE A 74 8.85 6.15 -3.07
C PHE A 74 9.21 4.75 -3.58
N MET A 75 8.40 3.74 -3.23
CA MET A 75 8.62 2.35 -3.64
C MET A 75 8.47 2.16 -5.15
N GLY A 76 7.52 2.87 -5.77
CA GLY A 76 7.32 2.85 -7.23
C GLY A 76 8.34 3.64 -8.05
N MET A 77 9.22 4.43 -7.42
CA MET A 77 10.20 5.25 -8.13
C MET A 77 11.44 4.46 -8.58
N PRO A 78 11.99 4.78 -9.77
CA PRO A 78 13.32 4.34 -10.17
C PRO A 78 14.40 4.80 -9.16
N SER A 79 15.40 3.95 -8.90
CA SER A 79 16.41 4.21 -7.86
C SER A 79 17.15 5.54 -8.03
N ASN A 80 17.39 5.98 -9.27
CA ASN A 80 18.10 7.22 -9.57
C ASN A 80 17.31 8.51 -9.24
N THR A 81 15.99 8.43 -9.03
CA THR A 81 15.16 9.61 -8.71
C THR A 81 14.79 9.69 -7.23
N ARG A 82 14.97 8.59 -6.48
CA ARG A 82 14.59 8.44 -5.07
C ARG A 82 15.21 9.51 -4.17
N LEU A 83 16.53 9.73 -4.27
CA LEU A 83 17.22 10.72 -3.43
C LEU A 83 16.61 12.12 -3.57
N GLY A 84 16.36 12.56 -4.81
CA GLY A 84 15.78 13.88 -5.08
C GLY A 84 14.37 14.03 -4.50
N TYR A 85 13.55 12.98 -4.57
CA TYR A 85 12.22 12.95 -3.97
C TYR A 85 12.28 13.04 -2.44
N LEU A 86 13.15 12.26 -1.80
CA LEU A 86 13.32 12.25 -0.34
C LEU A 86 13.81 13.60 0.19
N LYS A 87 14.80 14.22 -0.47
CA LYS A 87 15.25 15.58 -0.12
C LYS A 87 14.14 16.62 -0.27
N ARG A 88 13.26 16.46 -1.28
CA ARG A 88 12.07 17.32 -1.44
C ARG A 88 11.04 17.09 -0.33
N LEU A 89 10.87 15.85 0.12
CA LEU A 89 9.97 15.50 1.22
C LEU A 89 10.42 16.15 2.53
N MET A 90 11.69 16.04 2.88
CA MET A 90 12.23 16.66 4.10
C MET A 90 12.04 18.18 4.09
N LYS A 91 12.38 18.85 2.97
CA LYS A 91 12.17 20.30 2.80
C LYS A 91 10.73 20.77 2.96
N LYS A 92 9.75 19.89 2.77
CA LYS A 92 8.32 20.21 2.91
C LYS A 92 7.77 19.95 4.31
N ASN A 93 8.48 19.19 5.15
CA ASN A 93 8.06 18.87 6.51
C ASN A 93 8.93 19.57 7.58
N ASN A 94 9.94 20.35 7.17
CA ASN A 94 10.58 21.41 7.99
C ASN A 94 9.79 22.71 7.88
#